data_AF-A0A0C9YDS4-F1
#
_entry.id   AF-A0A0C9YDS4-F1
#
_cell.length_a   1.000
_cell.length_b   1.000
_cell.length_c   1.000
_cell.angle_alpha   90.00
_cell.angle_beta   90.00
_cell.angle_gamma   90.00
#
_symmetry.space_group_name_H-M   'P 1'
#
loop_
_entity.id
_entity.type
_entity.pdbx_description
1 polymer ?
#
loop_
_entity_poly.entity_id
_entity_poly.type
_entity_poly.pdbx_seq_one_letter_code
_entity_poly.pdbx_strand_id
1 'polypeptide(L)' 'HPDNIKPPTTPINEFYVVVVGQEPGIFYSWNNAAARVLGVSKNDHFKCSTFQEALRHYKDAYYCNEVKCMPNPGTCF' A
#
# COMPACT_ATOMS: atom_id res chain seq x y z
N HIS A 1 -2.45 10.93 -3.22
CA HIS A 1 -2.62 11.75 -2.00
C HIS A 1 -3.39 10.93 -0.97
N PRO A 2 -3.01 10.90 0.32
CA PRO A 2 -3.67 10.08 1.33
C PRO A 2 -5.16 10.44 1.54
N ASP A 3 -5.56 11.68 1.28
CA ASP A 3 -6.97 12.09 1.42
C ASP A 3 -7.90 11.58 0.29
N ASN A 4 -7.34 11.02 -0.79
CA ASN A 4 -8.15 10.37 -1.82
C ASN A 4 -8.49 8.91 -1.47
N ILE A 5 -7.93 8.37 -0.39
CA ILE A 5 -8.20 6.99 0.02
C ILE A 5 -9.55 6.96 0.73
N LYS A 6 -10.53 6.35 0.06
CA LYS A 6 -11.88 6.19 0.60
C LYS A 6 -12.01 4.87 1.36
N PRO A 7 -12.78 4.83 2.45
CA PRO A 7 -13.10 3.58 3.12
C PRO A 7 -13.78 2.61 2.16
N PRO A 8 -13.60 1.29 2.34
CA PRO A 8 -14.33 0.30 1.56
C PRO A 8 -15.82 0.40 1.88
N THR A 9 -16.64 0.29 0.84
CA THR A 9 -18.12 0.18 0.97
C THR A 9 -18.57 -1.22 1.35
N THR A 10 -17.70 -2.22 1.19
CA THR A 10 -17.95 -3.61 1.58
C THR A 10 -17.21 -3.95 2.88
N PRO A 11 -17.73 -4.91 3.67
CA PRO A 11 -17.01 -5.40 4.84
C PRO A 11 -15.77 -6.16 4.38
N ILE A 12 -14.60 -5.57 4.66
CA ILE A 12 -13.28 -6.14 4.38
C ILE A 12 -12.64 -6.51 5.72
N ASN A 13 -12.13 -7.72 5.83
CA ASN A 13 -11.49 -8.23 7.05
C ASN A 13 -9.99 -7.91 7.12
N GLU A 14 -9.36 -7.54 6.01
CA GLU A 14 -7.91 -7.38 5.90
C GLU A 14 -7.54 -6.20 5.02
N PHE A 15 -6.65 -5.34 5.52
CA PHE A 15 -6.14 -4.19 4.82
C PHE A 15 -4.64 -4.35 4.63
N TYR A 16 -4.16 -4.09 3.43
CA TYR A 16 -2.76 -4.21 3.05
C TYR A 16 -2.27 -2.84 2.64
N VAL A 17 -1.36 -2.28 3.42
CA VAL A 17 -0.76 -0.98 3.12
C VAL A 17 0.59 -1.21 2.47
N VAL A 18 0.81 -0.55 1.34
CA VAL A 18 2.07 -0.55 0.61
C VAL A 18 2.64 0.85 0.71
N VAL A 19 3.77 0.98 1.39
CA VAL A 19 4.53 2.24 1.51
C VAL A 19 5.58 2.30 0.41
N VAL A 20 6.29 1.20 0.17
CA VAL A 20 7.28 1.09 -0.90
C VAL A 20 6.92 -0.07 -1.82
N GLY A 21 6.68 0.24 -3.09
CA GLY A 21 6.25 -0.72 -4.10
C GLY A 21 6.19 -0.07 -5.49
N GLN A 22 5.74 -0.82 -6.49
CA GLN A 22 5.43 -0.29 -7.82
C GLN A 22 4.32 0.75 -7.76
N GLU A 23 3.36 0.56 -6.86
CA GLU A 23 2.34 1.56 -6.58
C GLU A 23 2.01 1.53 -5.09
N PRO A 24 2.41 2.59 -4.34
CA PRO A 24 2.02 2.73 -2.95
C PRO A 24 0.54 3.03 -2.78
N GLY A 25 -0.06 2.50 -1.72
CA GLY A 25 -1.48 2.67 -1.44
C GLY A 25 -2.02 1.67 -0.43
N ILE A 26 -3.33 1.66 -0.24
CA ILE A 26 -4.03 0.70 0.62
C ILE A 26 -4.89 -0.19 -0.26
N PHE A 27 -4.70 -1.50 -0.09
CA PHE A 27 -5.36 -2.55 -0.85
C PHE A 27 -6.18 -3.43 0.08
N TYR A 28 -7.27 -3.97 -0.45
CA TYR A 28 -8.22 -4.82 0.28
C TYR A 28 -8.03 -6.32 0.00
N SER A 29 -6.98 -6.67 -0.74
CA SER A 29 -6.66 -8.04 -1.13
C SER A 29 -5.15 -8.19 -1.25
N TRP A 30 -4.63 -9.28 -0.68
CA TRP A 30 -3.22 -9.61 -0.82
C TRP A 30 -2.80 -9.77 -2.28
N ASN A 31 -3.63 -10.35 -3.15
CA ASN A 31 -3.29 -10.51 -4.56
C ASN A 31 -2.98 -9.17 -5.24
N ASN A 32 -3.75 -8.13 -4.93
CA ASN A 32 -3.52 -6.78 -5.45
C ASN A 32 -2.27 -6.16 -4.84
N ALA A 33 -2.08 -6.29 -3.52
CA ALA A 33 -0.89 -5.75 -2.84
C ALA A 33 0.40 -6.43 -3.31
N ALA A 34 0.39 -7.76 -3.39
CA ALA A 34 1.48 -8.61 -3.83
C ALA A 34 1.96 -8.21 -5.23
N ALA A 35 1.04 -7.98 -6.17
CA ALA A 35 1.39 -7.50 -7.50
C ALA A 35 2.17 -6.17 -7.49
N ARG A 36 2.04 -5.35 -6.43
CA ARG A 36 2.73 -4.06 -6.29
C ARG A 36 4.02 -4.14 -5.49
N VAL A 37 4.25 -5.19 -4.71
CA VAL A 37 5.48 -5.34 -3.90
C VAL A 37 6.41 -6.41 -4.43
N LEU A 38 5.88 -7.42 -5.14
CA LEU A 38 6.66 -8.52 -5.68
C LEU A 38 7.63 -8.01 -6.76
N GLY A 39 8.91 -8.36 -6.59
CA GLY A 39 9.99 -7.91 -7.46
C GLY A 39 10.47 -6.48 -7.21
N VAL A 40 9.88 -5.74 -6.26
CA VAL A 40 10.38 -4.43 -5.84
C VAL A 40 11.44 -4.62 -4.74
N SER A 41 12.63 -4.11 -5.02
CA SER A 41 13.73 -4.11 -4.05
C SER A 41 13.41 -3.18 -2.88
N LYS A 42 13.64 -3.64 -1.65
CA LYS A 42 13.33 -2.89 -0.42
C LYS A 42 11.87 -2.45 -0.34
N ASN A 43 10.95 -3.30 -0.82
CA ASN A 43 9.53 -3.07 -0.62
C ASN A 43 9.19 -3.01 0.87
N ASP A 44 8.19 -2.20 1.18
CA ASP A 44 7.71 -2.00 2.54
C ASP A 44 6.19 -2.03 2.50
N HIS A 45 5.63 -3.01 3.19
CA HIS A 45 4.22 -3.27 3.24
C HIS A 45 3.84 -3.93 4.57
N PHE A 46 2.62 -3.65 5.02
CA PHE A 46 2.11 -4.21 6.26
C PHE A 46 0.61 -4.47 6.16
N LYS A 47 0.15 -5.38 7.02
CA LYS A 47 -1.24 -5.79 7.13
C LYS A 47 -1.86 -5.17 8.37
N CYS A 48 -3.07 -4.63 8.24
CA CYS A 48 -3.89 -4.15 9.33
C CYS A 48 -5.25 -4.84 9.32
N SER A 49 -5.90 -4.90 10.48
CA SER A 49 -7.25 -5.45 10.61
C SER A 49 -8.34 -4.38 10.40
N THR A 50 -7.98 -3.09 10.42
CA THR A 50 -8.93 -1.99 10.27
C THR A 50 -8.46 -0.95 9.25
N PHE A 51 -9.42 -0.35 8.54
CA PHE A 51 -9.14 0.71 7.57
C PHE A 51 -8.53 1.95 8.23
N GLN A 52 -9.00 2.31 9.42
CA GLN A 52 -8.54 3.50 10.14
C GLN A 52 -7.06 3.39 10.54
N GLU A 53 -6.65 2.22 11.02
CA GLU A 53 -5.25 1.92 11.34
C GLU A 53 -4.39 1.93 10.08
N ALA A 54 -4.84 1.26 9.02
CA ALA A 54 -4.17 1.25 7.72
C ALA A 54 -3.95 2.68 7.17
N LEU A 55 -5.01 3.51 7.21
CA LEU A 55 -4.96 4.89 6.75
C LEU A 55 -4.03 5.74 7.60
N ARG A 56 -4.03 5.54 8.93
CA ARG A 56 -3.12 6.24 9.84
C ARG A 56 -1.67 5.95 9.49
N HIS A 57 -1.29 4.69 9.39
CA HIS A 57 0.09 4.34 9.05
C HIS A 57 0.48 4.82 7.66
N TYR A 58 -0.42 4.71 6.67
CA TYR A 58 -0.13 5.23 5.34
C TYR A 58 0.04 6.76 5.33
N LYS A 59 -0.78 7.48 6.10
CA LYS A 59 -0.66 8.93 6.29
C LYS A 59 0.67 9.29 6.94
N ASP A 60 1.01 8.63 8.04
CA ASP A 60 2.27 8.85 8.75
C ASP A 60 3.46 8.64 7.81
N ALA A 61 3.49 7.52 7.08
CA ALA A 61 4.52 7.23 6.08
C ALA A 61 4.55 8.25 4.93
N TYR A 62 3.39 8.77 4.52
CA TYR A 62 3.29 9.80 3.48
C TYR A 62 3.89 11.13 3.95
N TYR A 63 3.54 11.58 5.16
CA TYR A 63 4.07 12.82 5.74
C TYR A 63 5.55 12.71 6.08
N CYS A 64 6.04 11.52 6.44
CA CYS A 64 7.46 11.24 6.66
C CYS A 64 8.27 11.09 5.36
N ASN A 65 7.65 11.19 4.17
CA ASN A 65 8.28 10.96 2.86
C ASN A 65 8.88 9.55 2.69
N GLU A 66 8.28 8.56 3.35
CA GLU A 66 8.66 7.16 3.22
C GLU A 66 7.96 6.49 2.04
N VAL A 67 6.77 6.98 1.68
CA VAL A 67 5.99 6.50 0.54
C VAL A 67 6.77 6.69 -0.77
N LYS A 68 7.18 5.59 -1.39
CA LYS A 68 8.04 5.60 -2.59
C LYS A 68 7.53 4.64 -3.66
N CYS A 69 7.34 5.19 -4.85
CA CYS A 69 7.08 4.43 -6.06
C CYS A 69 8.42 3.96 -6.64
N MET A 70 8.63 2.65 -6.66
CA MET A 70 9.85 2.02 -7.17
C MET A 70 9.50 1.13 -8.36
N PRO A 71 9.90 1.49 -9.59
CA PRO A 71 9.69 0.64 -10.75
C PRO A 71 10.53 -0.63 -10.59
N ASN A 72 9.96 -1.79 -10.89
CA ASN A 72 10.70 -3.05 -10.88
C ASN A 72 11.61 -3.09 -12.12
N PRO A 73 12.95 -3.23 -11.97
CA PRO A 73 13.89 -3.27 -13.09
C PRO A 73 13.64 -4.41 -14.09
N GLY A 74 12.81 -5.40 -13.75
CA GLY A 74 12.50 -6.57 -14.60
C GLY A 74 11.13 -6.56 -15.25
N THR A 75 10.28 -5.55 -15.03
CA THR A 75 8.96 -5.47 -15.67
C THR A 75 8.93 -4.35 -16.70
N CYS A 76 8.92 -4.71 -17.98
CA CYS A 76 8.69 -3.79 -19.08
C CYS A 76 7.20 -3.41 -19.07
N PHE A 77 6.85 -2.28 -18.46
CA PHE A 77 5.62 -1.57 -18.79
C PHE A 77 6.00 -0.21 -19.37
#